data_AF-A0A1V5KF89-F1
#
_entry.id   AF-A0A1V5KF89-F1
#
_cell.length_a   1.000
_cell.length_b   1.000
_cell.length_c   1.000
_cell.angle_alpha   90.00
_cell.angle_beta   90.00
_cell.angle_gamma   90.00
#
_symmetry.space_group_name_H-M   'P 1'
#
loop_
_entity.id
_entity.type
_entity.pdbx_description
1 polymer ?
#
loop_
_entity_poly.entity_id
_entity_poly.type
_entity_poly.pdbx_seq_one_letter_code
_entity_poly.pdbx_strand_id
1 'polypeptide(L)'
;MDEDLTMRVNTMGTYTLMDAIRRLGKATRVVHASSFFVLGLGFRLSGDPYLPVSLPMDEKTPLEPEDTYSLSKVLGEEILHAFSRAYGIETVAMRLLGVYYHDLEGSHRQHRFGITVPANPDPSKGYPNNSTYQYADARDIARFVALALEADLVSKFEPYFVATDTKYKETTAEVIRKRWQMLDKPGFVDAIPASQGLISIAKAERELGYKPAHSWRTDPEKDNVIVE
;
A
#
# COMPACT_ATOMS: atom_id res chain seq x y z
N MET A 1 0.71 -14.84 -13.61
CA MET A 1 0.93 -15.95 -12.65
C MET A 1 -0.34 -16.77 -12.68
N ASP A 2 -0.24 -18.09 -12.72
CA ASP A 2 -1.43 -18.93 -12.57
C ASP A 2 -2.16 -18.55 -11.27
N GLU A 3 -3.48 -18.42 -11.32
CA GLU A 3 -4.28 -17.99 -10.16
C GLU A 3 -4.10 -18.97 -8.99
N ASP A 4 -4.03 -20.26 -9.31
CA ASP A 4 -3.75 -21.34 -8.36
C ASP A 4 -2.36 -21.20 -7.72
N LEU A 5 -1.36 -20.83 -8.51
CA LEU A 5 -0.01 -20.61 -8.01
C LEU A 5 0.02 -19.42 -7.03
N THR A 6 -0.73 -18.35 -7.33
CA THR A 6 -0.82 -17.16 -6.48
C THR A 6 -1.40 -17.52 -5.11
N MET A 7 -2.51 -18.25 -5.05
CA MET A 7 -3.11 -18.68 -3.78
C MET A 7 -2.22 -19.65 -3.02
N ARG A 8 -1.60 -20.60 -3.72
CA ARG A 8 -0.68 -21.56 -3.09
C ARG A 8 0.53 -20.87 -2.47
N VAL A 9 1.12 -19.89 -3.15
CA VAL A 9 2.30 -19.19 -2.64
C VAL A 9 1.92 -18.20 -1.54
N ASN A 10 0.99 -17.30 -1.82
CA ASN A 10 0.71 -16.18 -0.91
C ASN A 10 -0.11 -16.63 0.31
N THR A 11 -1.16 -17.43 0.11
CA THR A 11 -2.06 -17.83 1.19
C THR A 11 -1.52 -19.03 1.93
N MET A 12 -1.29 -20.15 1.24
CA MET A 12 -0.80 -21.36 1.91
C MET A 12 0.62 -21.20 2.44
N GLY A 13 1.50 -20.48 1.73
CA GLY A 13 2.83 -20.16 2.25
C GLY A 13 2.80 -19.35 3.55
N THR A 14 1.92 -18.35 3.63
CA THR A 14 1.72 -17.57 4.88
C THR A 14 1.21 -18.46 6.01
N TYR A 15 0.21 -19.30 5.75
CA TYR A 15 -0.31 -20.25 6.75
C TYR A 15 0.79 -21.21 7.25
N THR A 16 1.54 -21.82 6.34
CA THR A 16 2.62 -22.76 6.69
C THR A 16 3.70 -22.09 7.54
N LEU A 17 4.10 -20.86 7.22
CA LEU A 17 5.05 -20.10 8.04
C LEU A 17 4.50 -19.85 9.45
N MET A 18 3.26 -19.38 9.57
CA MET A 18 2.65 -19.08 10.86
C MET A 18 2.47 -20.34 11.72
N ASP A 19 2.08 -21.47 11.12
CA ASP A 19 1.99 -22.75 11.81
C ASP A 19 3.35 -23.25 12.30
N ALA A 20 4.40 -23.08 11.49
CA ALA A 20 5.76 -23.42 11.90
C ALA A 20 6.24 -22.55 13.07
N ILE A 21 6.02 -21.24 13.02
CA ILE A 21 6.36 -20.30 14.11
C ILE A 21 5.68 -20.73 15.40
N ARG A 22 4.37 -20.99 15.35
CA ARG A 22 3.58 -21.44 16.49
C ARG A 22 4.11 -22.75 17.09
N ARG A 23 4.46 -23.74 16.27
CA ARG A 23 4.95 -25.04 16.75
C ARG A 23 6.34 -24.96 17.36
N LEU A 24 7.22 -24.13 16.79
CA LEU A 24 8.60 -24.01 17.24
C LEU A 24 8.75 -23.04 18.43
N GLY A 25 7.85 -22.05 18.55
CA GLY A 25 7.84 -21.08 19.64
C GLY A 25 9.07 -20.16 19.68
N LYS A 26 9.82 -20.04 18.58
CA LYS A 26 11.08 -19.28 18.52
C LYS A 26 10.94 -17.85 18.04
N ALA A 27 9.88 -17.53 17.32
CA ALA A 27 9.61 -16.18 16.84
C ALA A 27 8.32 -15.67 17.49
N THR A 28 8.37 -14.44 17.99
CA THR A 28 7.25 -13.78 18.67
C THR A 28 6.61 -12.70 17.81
N ARG A 29 7.29 -12.25 16.75
CA ARG A 29 6.83 -11.20 15.85
C ARG A 29 7.04 -11.54 14.37
N VAL A 30 6.06 -11.19 13.53
CA VAL A 30 6.12 -11.32 12.06
C VAL A 30 5.71 -10.02 11.39
N VAL A 31 6.58 -9.47 10.55
CA VAL A 31 6.22 -8.39 9.63
C VAL A 31 5.98 -8.99 8.25
N HIS A 32 4.75 -8.93 7.77
CA HIS A 32 4.31 -9.55 6.53
C HIS A 32 4.07 -8.52 5.45
N ALA A 33 4.64 -8.75 4.26
CA ALA A 33 4.41 -7.91 3.10
C ALA A 33 3.00 -8.13 2.52
N SER A 34 2.09 -7.24 2.90
CA SER A 34 0.78 -7.07 2.28
C SER A 34 0.87 -6.06 1.12
N SER A 35 -0.27 -5.57 0.63
CA SER A 35 -0.36 -4.66 -0.51
C SER A 35 -1.49 -3.67 -0.30
N PHE A 36 -1.39 -2.46 -0.83
CA PHE A 36 -2.51 -1.54 -0.86
C PHE A 36 -3.70 -2.03 -1.71
N PHE A 37 -3.48 -2.99 -2.60
CA PHE A 37 -4.54 -3.60 -3.40
C PHE A 37 -5.60 -4.35 -2.57
N VAL A 38 -5.33 -4.64 -1.30
CA VAL A 38 -6.34 -5.15 -0.36
C VAL A 38 -7.58 -4.25 -0.27
N LEU A 39 -7.44 -2.95 -0.58
CA LEU A 39 -8.55 -1.99 -0.63
C LEU A 39 -9.50 -2.19 -1.81
N GLY A 40 -9.18 -3.06 -2.78
CA GLY A 40 -9.93 -3.17 -4.04
C GLY A 40 -9.38 -2.33 -5.19
N LEU A 41 -8.16 -1.80 -5.02
CA LEU A 41 -7.47 -0.97 -6.01
C LEU A 41 -6.65 -1.76 -7.05
N GLY A 42 -6.71 -3.10 -6.99
CA GLY A 42 -6.15 -4.00 -7.99
C GLY A 42 -7.03 -4.09 -9.25
N PHE A 43 -7.03 -5.25 -9.90
CA PHE A 43 -7.85 -5.46 -11.09
C PHE A 43 -9.32 -5.67 -10.71
N ARG A 44 -10.18 -4.78 -11.21
CA ARG A 44 -11.64 -4.87 -11.06
C ARG A 44 -12.24 -5.82 -12.10
N LEU A 45 -12.39 -7.10 -11.74
CA LEU A 45 -12.93 -8.15 -12.60
C LEU A 45 -14.43 -7.96 -12.90
N SER A 46 -15.18 -7.34 -11.99
CA SER A 46 -16.59 -6.97 -12.20
C SER A 46 -16.78 -5.97 -13.34
N GLY A 47 -15.74 -5.17 -13.62
CA GLY A 47 -15.85 -3.97 -14.47
C GLY A 47 -16.45 -2.77 -13.73
N ASP A 48 -16.90 -2.95 -12.49
CA ASP A 48 -17.51 -1.89 -11.70
C ASP A 48 -16.45 -0.96 -11.09
N PRO A 49 -16.70 0.37 -11.12
CA PRO A 49 -15.77 1.34 -10.56
C PRO A 49 -15.62 1.17 -9.04
N TYR A 50 -14.39 1.25 -8.55
CA TYR A 50 -14.14 1.33 -7.11
C TYR A 50 -14.29 2.77 -6.62
N LEU A 51 -15.14 2.98 -5.61
CA LEU A 51 -15.43 4.28 -5.01
C LEU A 51 -15.25 4.18 -3.48
N PRO A 52 -14.12 4.64 -2.91
CA PRO A 52 -13.93 4.60 -1.47
C PRO A 52 -14.97 5.45 -0.74
N VAL A 53 -15.25 5.07 0.50
CA VAL A 53 -16.24 5.75 1.37
C VAL A 53 -15.73 7.06 1.96
N SER A 54 -14.41 7.26 1.99
CA SER A 54 -13.75 8.47 2.51
C SER A 54 -12.36 8.64 1.89
N LEU A 55 -11.86 9.87 1.88
CA LEU A 55 -10.48 10.20 1.51
C LEU A 55 -9.81 11.08 2.59
N PRO A 56 -8.47 10.96 2.77
CA PRO A 56 -7.64 9.89 2.23
C PRO A 56 -8.05 8.52 2.79
N MET A 57 -7.82 7.43 2.04
CA MET A 57 -8.03 6.08 2.53
C MET A 57 -7.00 5.77 3.63
N ASP A 58 -7.44 5.05 4.65
CA ASP A 58 -6.64 4.64 5.81
C ASP A 58 -6.92 3.17 6.18
N GLU A 59 -6.34 2.69 7.28
CA GLU A 59 -6.48 1.30 7.70
C GLU A 59 -7.91 0.86 8.05
N LYS A 60 -8.84 1.81 8.23
CA LYS A 60 -10.27 1.53 8.49
C LYS A 60 -11.08 1.39 7.20
N THR A 61 -10.49 1.72 6.06
CA THR A 61 -11.15 1.58 4.76
C THR A 61 -11.46 0.10 4.51
N PRO A 62 -12.69 -0.27 4.11
CA PRO A 62 -13.05 -1.65 3.82
C PRO A 62 -12.13 -2.32 2.80
N LEU A 63 -11.88 -3.61 3.00
CA LEU A 63 -11.09 -4.43 2.09
C LEU A 63 -12.02 -5.08 1.06
N GLU A 64 -11.90 -4.68 -0.20
CA GLU A 64 -12.79 -5.10 -1.29
C GLU A 64 -12.02 -5.68 -2.50
N PRO A 65 -11.15 -6.69 -2.31
CA PRO A 65 -10.38 -7.28 -3.40
C PRO A 65 -11.30 -8.02 -4.38
N GLU A 66 -10.94 -8.00 -5.67
CA GLU A 66 -11.61 -8.83 -6.70
C GLU A 66 -10.65 -9.81 -7.35
N ASP A 67 -9.46 -9.35 -7.72
CA ASP A 67 -8.46 -10.22 -8.33
C ASP A 67 -7.78 -11.16 -7.32
N THR A 68 -7.29 -12.27 -7.83
CA THR A 68 -6.65 -13.35 -7.06
C THR A 68 -5.46 -12.87 -6.22
N TYR A 69 -4.65 -11.94 -6.74
CA TYR A 69 -3.51 -11.42 -5.99
C TYR A 69 -3.99 -10.60 -4.80
N SER A 70 -4.89 -9.66 -5.03
CA SER A 70 -5.47 -8.80 -3.98
C SER A 70 -6.17 -9.64 -2.91
N LEU A 71 -6.96 -10.63 -3.31
CA LEU A 71 -7.63 -11.55 -2.38
C LEU A 71 -6.63 -12.36 -1.57
N SER A 72 -5.56 -12.87 -2.19
CA SER A 72 -4.52 -13.63 -1.47
C SER A 72 -3.83 -12.80 -0.39
N LYS A 73 -3.70 -11.48 -0.57
CA LYS A 73 -3.14 -10.57 0.43
C LYS A 73 -4.10 -10.39 1.60
N VAL A 74 -5.39 -10.20 1.35
CA VAL A 74 -6.43 -10.14 2.41
C VAL A 74 -6.46 -11.45 3.21
N LEU A 75 -6.44 -12.60 2.54
CA LEU A 75 -6.40 -13.89 3.22
C LEU A 75 -5.12 -14.07 4.06
N GLY A 76 -3.98 -13.54 3.59
CA GLY A 76 -2.76 -13.46 4.37
C GLY A 76 -2.94 -12.66 5.67
N GLU A 77 -3.56 -11.48 5.59
CA GLU A 77 -3.87 -10.65 6.77
C GLU A 77 -4.80 -11.37 7.75
N GLU A 78 -5.83 -12.07 7.27
CA GLU A 78 -6.73 -12.85 8.12
C GLU A 78 -6.03 -14.02 8.81
N ILE A 79 -5.10 -14.69 8.13
CA ILE A 79 -4.24 -15.71 8.74
C ILE A 79 -3.42 -15.10 9.88
N LEU A 80 -2.73 -13.97 9.64
CA LEU A 80 -1.94 -13.29 10.67
C LEU A 80 -2.80 -12.93 11.89
N HIS A 81 -3.96 -12.34 11.64
CA HIS A 81 -4.88 -11.91 12.68
C HIS A 81 -5.42 -13.12 13.48
N ALA A 82 -5.77 -14.22 12.82
CA ALA A 82 -6.20 -15.46 13.49
C ALA A 82 -5.11 -16.04 14.39
N PHE A 83 -3.86 -16.10 13.92
CA PHE A 83 -2.73 -16.60 14.71
C PHE A 83 -2.38 -15.67 15.87
N SER A 84 -2.54 -14.36 15.69
CA SER A 84 -2.36 -13.37 16.75
C SER A 84 -3.36 -13.56 17.89
N ARG A 85 -4.65 -13.73 17.55
CA ARG A 85 -5.70 -13.99 18.54
C ARG A 85 -5.54 -15.35 19.23
N ALA A 86 -5.19 -16.39 18.48
CA ALA A 86 -5.16 -17.76 19.00
C ALA A 86 -3.89 -18.09 19.80
N TYR A 87 -2.75 -17.50 19.42
CA TYR A 87 -1.44 -17.92 19.93
C TYR A 87 -0.60 -16.76 20.47
N GLY A 88 -1.11 -15.52 20.44
CA GLY A 88 -0.41 -14.35 20.97
C GLY A 88 0.81 -13.90 20.19
N ILE A 89 1.01 -14.43 18.97
CA ILE A 89 2.08 -14.00 18.06
C ILE A 89 1.77 -12.57 17.60
N GLU A 90 2.74 -11.67 17.70
CA GLU A 90 2.58 -10.31 17.20
C GLU A 90 2.79 -10.27 15.69
N THR A 91 1.88 -9.64 14.98
CA THR A 91 1.94 -9.59 13.52
C THR A 91 1.65 -8.20 13.00
N VAL A 92 2.36 -7.84 11.94
CA VAL A 92 2.21 -6.56 11.23
C VAL A 92 1.92 -6.84 9.77
N ALA A 93 0.82 -6.31 9.26
CA ALA A 93 0.53 -6.30 7.83
C ALA A 93 1.05 -5.01 7.19
N MET A 94 2.17 -5.11 6.49
CA MET A 94 2.80 -4.01 5.78
C MET A 94 2.13 -3.83 4.42
N ARG A 95 1.11 -2.98 4.33
CA ARG A 95 0.37 -2.69 3.10
C ARG A 95 1.20 -1.76 2.21
N LEU A 96 2.10 -2.36 1.45
CA LEU A 96 3.03 -1.66 0.57
C LEU A 96 2.30 -0.99 -0.59
N LEU A 97 2.68 0.25 -0.88
CA LEU A 97 2.34 0.93 -2.14
C LEU A 97 3.38 0.51 -3.22
N GLY A 98 3.35 1.11 -4.41
CA GLY A 98 4.24 0.69 -5.51
C GLY A 98 5.72 0.73 -5.13
N VAL A 99 6.40 -0.42 -5.11
CA VAL A 99 7.79 -0.49 -4.61
C VAL A 99 8.78 0.03 -5.66
N TYR A 100 9.59 1.02 -5.27
CA TYR A 100 10.71 1.55 -6.04
C TYR A 100 12.04 1.05 -5.45
N TYR A 101 12.88 0.47 -6.31
CA TYR A 101 14.23 0.06 -5.96
C TYR A 101 15.23 1.01 -6.63
N HIS A 102 15.90 1.82 -5.82
CA HIS A 102 16.87 2.83 -6.28
C HIS A 102 18.09 2.24 -7.01
N ASP A 103 18.41 0.97 -6.79
CA ASP A 103 19.59 0.27 -7.28
C ASP A 103 19.27 -0.72 -8.41
N LEU A 104 18.00 -0.83 -8.84
CA LEU A 104 17.57 -1.72 -9.91
C LEU A 104 17.14 -0.92 -11.14
N GLU A 105 17.90 -1.07 -12.24
CA GLU A 105 17.59 -0.44 -13.54
C GLU A 105 16.17 -0.80 -14.05
N GLY A 106 15.72 -2.03 -13.79
CA GLY A 106 14.36 -2.45 -14.10
C GLY A 106 13.29 -1.65 -13.36
N SER A 107 13.55 -1.29 -12.10
CA SER A 107 12.65 -0.45 -11.30
C SER A 107 12.64 0.98 -11.81
N HIS A 108 13.81 1.52 -12.19
CA HIS A 108 13.92 2.83 -12.82
C HIS A 108 13.02 2.90 -14.06
N ARG A 109 13.04 1.90 -14.96
CA ARG A 109 12.17 1.91 -16.15
C ARG A 109 10.67 1.91 -15.84
N GLN A 110 10.27 1.34 -14.70
CA GLN A 110 8.86 1.26 -14.27
C GLN A 110 8.41 2.45 -13.42
N HIS A 111 9.36 3.27 -12.94
CA HIS A 111 9.10 4.41 -12.08
C HIS A 111 9.60 5.70 -12.72
N ARG A 112 8.66 6.60 -12.98
CA ARG A 112 8.92 7.97 -13.41
C ARG A 112 8.34 8.90 -12.37
N PHE A 113 9.13 9.87 -11.95
CA PHE A 113 8.77 10.87 -10.95
C PHE A 113 8.64 12.26 -11.59
N GLY A 114 8.01 13.21 -10.90
CA GLY A 114 7.72 14.54 -11.47
C GLY A 114 6.70 14.54 -12.60
N ILE A 115 5.96 13.43 -12.79
CA ILE A 115 5.05 13.29 -13.92
C ILE A 115 3.87 14.26 -13.82
N THR A 116 3.36 14.69 -14.97
CA THR A 116 2.01 15.27 -15.05
C THR A 116 1.03 14.13 -15.26
N VAL A 117 0.04 13.96 -14.38
CA VAL A 117 -0.94 12.88 -14.55
C VAL A 117 -1.86 13.21 -15.72
N PRO A 118 -2.01 12.31 -16.71
CA PRO A 118 -2.92 12.55 -17.83
C PRO A 118 -4.37 12.57 -17.34
N ALA A 119 -5.20 13.44 -17.90
CA ALA A 119 -6.63 13.41 -17.65
C ALA A 119 -7.23 12.07 -18.13
N ASN A 120 -8.28 11.59 -17.45
CA ASN A 120 -9.05 10.46 -17.96
C ASN A 120 -10.01 10.99 -19.03
N PRO A 121 -9.93 10.48 -20.29
CA PRO A 121 -10.80 10.96 -21.36
C PRO A 121 -12.27 10.60 -21.15
N ASP A 122 -12.55 9.58 -20.32
CA ASP A 122 -13.90 9.16 -19.97
C ASP A 122 -14.12 9.38 -18.45
N PRO A 123 -14.80 10.46 -18.05
CA PRO A 123 -15.07 10.75 -16.64
C PRO A 123 -15.84 9.64 -15.91
N SER A 124 -16.65 8.84 -16.62
CA SER A 124 -17.39 7.70 -16.05
C SER A 124 -16.49 6.52 -15.68
N LYS A 125 -15.24 6.54 -16.13
CA LYS A 125 -14.17 5.58 -15.79
C LYS A 125 -13.03 6.25 -15.02
N GLY A 126 -13.27 7.47 -14.54
CA GLY A 126 -12.34 8.26 -13.74
C GLY A 126 -12.27 7.76 -12.30
N TYR A 127 -11.68 6.60 -12.06
CA TYR A 127 -11.44 6.09 -10.71
C TYR A 127 -10.04 5.46 -10.60
N PRO A 128 -9.45 5.35 -9.39
CA PRO A 128 -8.16 4.70 -9.21
C PRO A 128 -8.28 3.22 -9.50
N ASN A 129 -7.48 2.74 -10.46
CA ASN A 129 -7.44 1.35 -10.89
C ASN A 129 -5.98 0.98 -11.14
N ASN A 130 -5.49 -0.06 -10.46
CA ASN A 130 -4.11 -0.55 -10.45
C ASN A 130 -3.03 0.44 -9.96
N SER A 131 -3.35 1.71 -9.74
CA SER A 131 -2.38 2.71 -9.31
C SER A 131 -3.04 3.90 -8.62
N THR A 132 -2.45 4.31 -7.51
CA THR A 132 -2.70 5.61 -6.84
C THR A 132 -1.58 6.61 -7.12
N TYR A 133 -0.63 6.27 -8.00
CA TYR A 133 0.61 7.00 -8.24
C TYR A 133 1.44 7.27 -6.98
N GLN A 134 1.17 6.61 -5.87
CA GLN A 134 2.08 6.61 -4.72
C GLN A 134 3.07 5.45 -4.85
N TYR A 135 4.23 5.63 -4.25
CA TYR A 135 5.28 4.62 -4.21
C TYR A 135 5.90 4.54 -2.82
N ALA A 136 6.62 3.46 -2.55
CA ALA A 136 7.47 3.28 -1.38
C ALA A 136 8.89 2.94 -1.87
N ASP A 137 9.89 3.72 -1.46
CA ASP A 137 11.30 3.42 -1.71
C ASP A 137 11.73 2.23 -0.85
N ALA A 138 12.47 1.29 -1.43
CA ALA A 138 12.95 0.09 -0.74
C ALA A 138 13.73 0.40 0.55
N ARG A 139 14.42 1.54 0.63
CA ARG A 139 15.15 1.98 1.83
C ARG A 139 14.20 2.46 2.93
N ASP A 140 13.12 3.14 2.56
CA ASP A 140 12.06 3.52 3.50
C ASP A 140 11.29 2.28 3.98
N ILE A 141 11.05 1.30 3.11
CA ILE A 141 10.47 0.00 3.50
C ILE A 141 11.36 -0.71 4.52
N ALA A 142 12.68 -0.75 4.30
CA ALA A 142 13.62 -1.35 5.24
C ALA A 142 13.56 -0.64 6.62
N ARG A 143 13.48 0.69 6.62
CA ARG A 143 13.28 1.48 7.85
C ARG A 143 11.96 1.15 8.53
N PHE A 144 10.86 1.06 7.78
CA PHE A 144 9.56 0.65 8.32
C PHE A 144 9.65 -0.73 8.99
N VAL A 145 10.29 -1.70 8.34
CA VAL A 145 10.45 -3.06 8.90
C VAL A 145 11.21 -3.02 10.21
N ALA A 146 12.30 -2.25 10.32
CA ALA A 146 13.04 -2.09 11.57
C ALA A 146 12.14 -1.49 12.68
N LEU A 147 11.41 -0.41 12.38
CA LEU A 147 10.50 0.22 13.33
C LEU A 147 9.38 -0.75 13.77
N ALA A 148 8.79 -1.49 12.83
CA ALA A 148 7.73 -2.45 13.13
C ALA A 148 8.24 -3.65 13.96
N LEU A 149 9.49 -4.07 13.79
CA LEU A 149 10.11 -5.12 14.59
C LEU A 149 10.39 -4.68 16.03
N GLU A 150 10.65 -3.39 16.26
CA GLU A 150 11.00 -2.84 17.58
C GLU A 150 9.81 -2.19 18.31
N ALA A 151 8.71 -1.90 17.62
CA ALA A 151 7.59 -1.15 18.19
C ALA A 151 6.84 -1.89 19.32
N ASP A 152 6.31 -1.14 20.27
CA ASP A 152 5.27 -1.65 21.16
C ASP A 152 3.91 -1.53 20.45
N LEU A 153 3.45 -2.62 19.83
CA LEU A 153 2.21 -2.61 19.04
C LEU A 153 0.99 -2.37 19.95
N VAL A 154 0.04 -1.57 19.46
CA VAL A 154 -1.21 -1.28 20.17
C VAL A 154 -2.07 -2.54 20.35
N SER A 155 -1.99 -3.48 19.41
CA SER A 155 -2.58 -4.80 19.50
C SER A 155 -1.67 -5.87 18.92
N LYS A 156 -2.06 -7.14 19.06
CA LYS A 156 -1.27 -8.27 18.54
C LYS A 156 -1.28 -8.36 17.00
N PHE A 157 -2.20 -7.70 16.31
CA PHE A 157 -2.23 -7.62 14.85
C PHE A 157 -2.46 -6.16 14.43
N GLU A 158 -1.52 -5.58 13.69
CA GLU A 158 -1.65 -4.22 13.20
C GLU A 158 -1.37 -4.10 11.69
N PRO A 159 -2.32 -3.61 10.87
CA PRO A 159 -2.03 -3.20 9.51
C PRO A 159 -1.46 -1.78 9.48
N TYR A 160 -0.57 -1.50 8.53
CA TYR A 160 -0.07 -0.15 8.25
C TYR A 160 0.14 0.03 6.75
N PHE A 161 -0.29 1.17 6.21
CA PHE A 161 0.14 1.58 4.88
C PHE A 161 1.57 2.11 4.90
N VAL A 162 2.34 1.71 3.90
CA VAL A 162 3.73 2.13 3.74
C VAL A 162 3.92 2.76 2.38
N ALA A 163 4.14 4.06 2.40
CA ALA A 163 4.42 4.90 1.26
C ALA A 163 5.61 5.80 1.58
N THR A 164 6.29 6.28 0.53
CA THR A 164 7.29 7.34 0.58
C THR A 164 6.68 8.64 0.11
N ASP A 165 6.08 8.65 -1.08
CA ASP A 165 5.51 9.86 -1.67
C ASP A 165 4.59 9.54 -2.88
N THR A 166 3.97 10.55 -3.48
CA THR A 166 3.34 10.52 -4.81
C THR A 166 4.38 10.69 -5.91
N LYS A 167 4.10 10.19 -7.13
CA LYS A 167 4.98 10.29 -8.30
C LYS A 167 4.77 11.57 -9.11
N TYR A 168 3.66 12.25 -8.92
CA TYR A 168 3.24 13.41 -9.71
C TYR A 168 3.62 14.73 -9.05
N LYS A 169 3.71 15.82 -9.81
CA LYS A 169 4.03 17.17 -9.31
C LYS A 169 2.81 17.94 -8.81
N GLU A 170 1.63 17.60 -9.32
CA GLU A 170 0.36 18.21 -8.91
C GLU A 170 -0.01 17.85 -7.46
N THR A 171 -1.01 18.53 -6.91
CA THR A 171 -1.69 18.08 -5.70
C THR A 171 -2.61 16.89 -5.99
N THR A 172 -2.85 16.05 -4.99
CA THR A 172 -3.81 14.93 -5.11
C THR A 172 -5.20 15.42 -5.50
N ALA A 173 -5.59 16.60 -5.02
CA ALA A 173 -6.86 17.25 -5.37
C ALA A 173 -6.96 17.56 -6.87
N GLU A 174 -5.91 18.13 -7.47
CA GLU A 174 -5.86 18.39 -8.91
C GLU A 174 -5.88 17.09 -9.71
N VAL A 175 -5.18 16.05 -9.25
CA VAL A 175 -5.21 14.72 -9.87
C VAL A 175 -6.61 14.12 -9.83
N ILE A 176 -7.33 14.19 -8.70
CA ILE A 176 -8.71 13.71 -8.58
C ILE A 176 -9.60 14.37 -9.62
N ARG A 177 -9.60 15.70 -9.71
CA ARG A 177 -10.49 16.46 -10.61
C ARG A 177 -10.33 16.13 -12.09
N LYS A 178 -9.17 15.61 -12.52
CA LYS A 178 -8.91 15.31 -13.94
C LYS A 178 -8.72 13.83 -14.26
N ARG A 179 -8.25 13.00 -13.33
CA ARG A 179 -7.89 11.59 -13.57
C ARG A 179 -8.86 10.64 -12.86
N TRP A 180 -9.33 11.02 -11.68
CA TRP A 180 -10.24 10.22 -10.86
C TRP A 180 -11.53 10.97 -10.59
N GLN A 181 -12.17 11.46 -11.66
CA GLN A 181 -13.31 12.38 -11.58
C GLN A 181 -14.51 11.81 -10.83
N MET A 182 -14.66 10.50 -10.73
CA MET A 182 -15.73 9.88 -9.92
C MET A 182 -15.53 10.07 -8.41
N LEU A 183 -14.34 10.50 -7.98
CA LEU A 183 -14.02 10.85 -6.60
C LEU A 183 -14.17 12.35 -6.31
N ASP A 184 -14.42 13.18 -7.33
CA ASP A 184 -14.64 14.63 -7.18
C ASP A 184 -16.05 14.92 -6.65
N LYS A 185 -16.29 14.49 -5.41
CA LYS A 185 -17.54 14.65 -4.67
C LYS A 185 -17.34 15.68 -3.55
N PRO A 186 -18.39 16.44 -3.17
CA PRO A 186 -18.31 17.37 -2.06
C PRO A 186 -17.71 16.74 -0.80
N GLY A 187 -16.70 17.38 -0.21
CA GLY A 187 -16.03 16.94 1.02
C GLY A 187 -14.94 15.87 0.85
N PHE A 188 -14.82 15.21 -0.30
CA PHE A 188 -13.75 14.22 -0.54
C PHE A 188 -12.40 14.89 -0.83
N VAL A 189 -12.41 15.87 -1.73
CA VAL A 189 -11.19 16.53 -2.20
C VAL A 189 -10.61 17.45 -1.13
N ASP A 190 -11.47 18.15 -0.40
CA ASP A 190 -11.06 19.13 0.62
C ASP A 190 -10.44 18.47 1.87
N ALA A 191 -10.66 17.17 2.06
CA ALA A 191 -10.16 16.41 3.19
C ALA A 191 -8.70 15.94 3.02
N ILE A 192 -8.11 16.06 1.82
CA ILE A 192 -6.76 15.56 1.54
C ILE A 192 -5.73 16.68 1.71
N PRO A 193 -4.79 16.56 2.67
CA PRO A 193 -3.68 17.50 2.78
C PRO A 193 -2.88 17.56 1.47
N ALA A 194 -2.41 18.75 1.09
CA ALA A 194 -1.68 18.94 -0.17
C ALA A 194 -0.43 18.04 -0.32
N SER A 195 0.16 17.63 0.81
CA SER A 195 1.34 16.77 0.88
C SER A 195 1.03 15.26 0.93
N GLN A 196 -0.24 14.86 0.98
CA GLN A 196 -0.64 13.45 1.07
C GLN A 196 -1.20 12.95 -0.25
N GLY A 197 -0.95 11.68 -0.55
CA GLY A 197 -1.59 10.96 -1.64
C GLY A 197 -3.01 10.50 -1.30
N LEU A 198 -3.54 9.59 -2.11
CA LEU A 198 -4.89 9.05 -1.93
C LEU A 198 -5.00 8.11 -0.72
N ILE A 199 -3.88 7.51 -0.30
CA ILE A 199 -3.75 6.63 0.86
C ILE A 199 -2.85 7.29 1.90
N SER A 200 -3.34 7.39 3.12
CA SER A 200 -2.65 7.98 4.27
C SER A 200 -1.67 6.99 4.90
N ILE A 201 -0.55 7.50 5.39
CA ILE A 201 0.41 6.76 6.25
C ILE A 201 0.37 7.24 7.71
N ALA A 202 -0.63 8.07 8.08
CA ALA A 202 -0.68 8.75 9.37
C ALA A 202 -0.67 7.80 10.58
N LYS A 203 -1.19 6.57 10.41
CA LYS A 203 -1.13 5.55 11.45
C LYS A 203 0.32 5.10 11.72
N ALA A 204 1.09 4.82 10.67
CA ALA A 204 2.50 4.43 10.78
C ALA A 204 3.35 5.58 11.36
N GLU A 205 3.09 6.82 10.95
CA GLU A 205 3.77 8.00 11.52
C GLU A 205 3.51 8.14 13.02
N ARG A 206 2.25 8.02 13.43
CA ARG A 206 1.83 8.19 14.84
C ARG A 206 2.31 7.06 15.74
N GLU A 207 2.18 5.82 15.30
CA GLU A 207 2.38 4.65 16.17
C GLU A 207 3.80 4.08 16.09
N LEU A 208 4.47 4.21 14.94
CA LEU A 208 5.81 3.64 14.73
C LEU A 208 6.88 4.73 14.60
N GLY A 209 6.50 6.00 14.53
CA GLY A 209 7.44 7.08 14.22
C GLY A 209 8.00 7.00 12.79
N TYR A 210 7.33 6.27 11.90
CA TYR A 210 7.75 6.11 10.51
C TYR A 210 7.72 7.46 9.80
N LYS A 211 8.85 7.85 9.20
CA LYS A 211 9.00 9.08 8.42
C LYS A 211 9.81 8.75 7.17
N PRO A 212 9.20 8.76 5.98
CA PRO A 212 9.94 8.52 4.76
C PRO A 212 11.04 9.56 4.55
N ALA A 213 12.21 9.12 4.12
CA ALA A 213 13.38 9.97 3.91
C ALA A 213 13.80 10.05 2.44
N HIS A 214 13.26 9.19 1.58
CA HIS A 214 13.71 9.03 0.19
C HIS A 214 12.68 9.53 -0.84
N SER A 215 12.08 10.70 -0.60
CA SER A 215 11.22 11.33 -1.62
C SER A 215 12.04 11.78 -2.83
N TRP A 216 11.55 11.53 -4.06
CA TRP A 216 12.12 12.08 -5.31
C TRP A 216 12.18 13.60 -5.35
N ARG A 217 11.40 14.29 -4.51
CA ARG A 217 11.44 15.75 -4.41
C ARG A 217 12.70 16.25 -3.71
N THR A 218 13.37 15.40 -2.94
CA THR A 218 14.50 15.78 -2.08
C THR A 218 15.72 14.87 -2.21
N ASP A 219 15.56 13.67 -2.77
CA ASP A 219 16.61 12.66 -2.91
C ASP A 219 17.33 12.80 -4.27
N PRO A 220 18.58 13.28 -4.30
CA PRO A 220 19.32 13.51 -5.54
C PRO A 220 19.63 12.21 -6.30
N GLU A 221 19.58 11.04 -5.64
CA GLU A 221 19.76 9.75 -6.33
C GLU A 221 18.61 9.41 -7.28
N LYS A 222 17.56 10.24 -7.33
CA LYS A 222 16.42 10.08 -8.23
C LYS A 222 16.43 11.06 -9.40
N ASP A 223 17.43 11.93 -9.54
CA ASP A 223 17.48 12.92 -10.62
C ASP A 223 17.37 12.29 -12.01
N ASN A 224 17.94 11.10 -12.21
CA ASN A 224 17.92 10.36 -13.47
C ASN A 224 16.55 9.72 -13.82
N VAL A 225 15.58 9.75 -12.91
CA VAL A 225 14.24 9.16 -13.08
C VAL A 225 13.11 10.18 -12.93
N ILE A 226 13.47 11.47 -12.77
CA ILE A 226 12.54 12.60 -12.83
C ILE A 226 12.28 12.95 -14.31
N VAL A 227 11.02 13.17 -14.65
CA VAL A 227 10.61 13.66 -15.97
C VAL A 227 10.77 15.17 -15.99
N GLU A 228 11.49 15.68 -17.00
CA GLU A 228 11.61 17.11 -17.29
C GLU A 228 10.26 17.76 -17.65
#